data_AF-A0A3M1YBS5-F1
#
_entry.id   AF-A0A3M1YBS5-F1
#
_cell.length_a   1.000
_cell.length_b   1.000
_cell.length_c   1.000
_cell.angle_alpha   90.00
_cell.angle_beta   90.00
_cell.angle_gamma   90.00
#
_symmetry.space_group_name_H-M   'P 1'
#
loop_
_entity.id
_entity.type
_entity.pdbx_description
1 polymer ?
#
loop_
_entity_poly.entity_id
_entity_poly.type
_entity_poly.pdbx_seq_one_letter_code
_entity_poly.pdbx_strand_id
1 'polypeptide(L)'
;MRFLHTFNQSLHHGNLPYGVRLMSWGLTLVNIPPMLFGLLFPFAWPVVLPGIFLWVGYLRMATDRLSLRMANLTWMMTIVFNVILIGLTFGTLELDGWWIAAFQALAVGQAGIALVLLRDAAEDMAAPDAPERAAEGEAIGEPVLDSVETNVDAGLPVHAWTA
;
A
#
# COMPACT_ATOMS: atom_id res chain seq x y z
N MET A 1 -1.30 -8.71 20.86
CA MET A 1 -2.65 -8.12 20.77
C MET A 1 -2.65 -6.62 20.46
N ARG A 2 -1.70 -5.79 20.94
CA ARG A 2 -1.60 -4.36 20.57
C ARG A 2 -1.50 -4.10 19.07
N PHE A 3 -0.75 -4.92 18.31
CA PHE A 3 -0.62 -4.77 16.86
C PHE A 3 -1.97 -4.83 16.14
N LEU A 4 -2.85 -5.79 16.50
CA LEU A 4 -4.19 -5.91 15.92
C LEU A 4 -5.08 -4.72 16.26
N HIS A 5 -4.93 -4.14 17.46
CA HIS A 5 -5.71 -2.97 17.86
C HIS A 5 -5.25 -1.69 17.17
N THR A 6 -3.94 -1.49 17.00
CA THR A 6 -3.39 -0.37 16.20
C THR A 6 -3.72 -0.54 14.71
N PHE A 7 -3.71 -1.80 14.21
CA PHE A 7 -4.17 -2.15 12.87
C PHE A 7 -5.65 -1.76 12.68
N ASN A 8 -6.49 -2.03 13.68
CA ASN A 8 -7.91 -1.69 13.66
C ASN A 8 -8.19 -0.18 13.74
N GLN A 9 -7.43 0.58 14.55
CA GLN A 9 -7.59 2.04 14.61
C GLN A 9 -7.16 2.77 13.33
N SER A 10 -6.24 2.18 12.55
CA SER A 10 -5.86 2.76 11.24
C SER A 10 -6.91 2.57 10.14
N LEU A 11 -7.94 1.73 10.36
CA LEU A 11 -9.04 1.49 9.41
C LEU A 11 -10.12 2.59 9.44
N HIS A 12 -10.16 3.45 10.46
CA HIS A 12 -11.25 4.40 10.69
C HIS A 12 -11.01 5.83 10.16
N HIS A 13 -9.86 6.10 9.54
CA HIS A 13 -9.71 7.28 8.69
C HIS A 13 -9.86 6.78 7.26
N GLY A 14 -10.64 7.48 6.40
CA GLY A 14 -11.01 7.10 5.03
C GLY A 14 -9.85 6.92 4.04
N ASN A 15 -8.86 6.18 4.47
CA ASN A 15 -7.52 5.93 3.98
C ASN A 15 -7.43 4.40 3.77
N LEU A 16 -6.67 3.98 2.77
CA LEU A 16 -6.53 2.56 2.43
C LEU A 16 -6.01 1.77 3.65
N PRO A 17 -6.44 0.51 3.85
CA PRO A 17 -5.96 -0.32 4.95
C PRO A 17 -4.43 -0.30 5.01
N TYR A 18 -3.85 -0.13 6.20
CA TYR A 18 -2.39 -0.04 6.36
C TYR A 18 -1.65 -1.21 5.71
N GLY A 19 -2.22 -2.42 5.78
CA GLY A 19 -1.69 -3.61 5.10
C GLY A 19 -1.60 -3.44 3.58
N VAL A 20 -2.61 -2.86 2.93
CA VAL A 20 -2.63 -2.59 1.48
C VAL A 20 -1.59 -1.52 1.11
N ARG A 21 -1.42 -0.50 1.96
CA ARG A 21 -0.39 0.54 1.77
C ARG A 21 1.03 -0.04 1.86
N LEU A 22 1.27 -0.89 2.85
CA LEU A 22 2.56 -1.55 3.03
C LEU A 22 2.88 -2.49 1.86
N MET A 23 1.91 -3.28 1.39
CA MET A 23 2.06 -4.13 0.21
C MET A 23 2.31 -3.31 -1.05
N SER A 24 1.64 -2.16 -1.20
CA SER A 24 1.84 -1.23 -2.32
C SER A 24 3.28 -0.67 -2.34
N TRP A 25 3.84 -0.31 -1.18
CA TRP A 25 5.24 0.09 -1.07
C TRP A 25 6.21 -1.02 -1.50
N GLY A 26 5.95 -2.25 -1.05
CA GLY A 26 6.75 -3.42 -1.45
C GLY A 26 6.80 -3.59 -2.98
N LEU A 27 5.64 -3.57 -3.65
CA LEU A 27 5.59 -3.70 -5.11
C LEU A 27 6.16 -2.48 -5.84
N THR A 28 6.01 -1.28 -5.29
CA THR A 28 6.62 -0.06 -5.86
C THR A 28 8.14 -0.22 -5.95
N LEU A 29 8.78 -0.71 -4.89
CA LEU A 29 10.22 -0.88 -4.83
C LEU A 29 10.71 -2.03 -5.73
N VAL A 30 10.01 -3.16 -5.75
CA VAL A 30 10.37 -4.33 -6.56
C VAL A 30 10.25 -4.06 -8.06
N ASN A 31 9.37 -3.14 -8.49
CA ASN A 31 9.19 -2.81 -9.91
C ASN A 31 10.22 -1.79 -10.45
N ILE A 32 11.06 -1.17 -9.62
CA ILE A 32 12.06 -0.20 -10.10
C ILE A 32 13.08 -0.83 -11.07
N PRO A 33 13.74 -1.97 -10.77
CA PRO A 33 14.72 -2.55 -11.67
C PRO A 33 14.14 -2.97 -13.05
N PRO A 34 12.98 -3.67 -13.13
CA PRO A 34 12.33 -3.97 -14.42
C PRO A 34 11.98 -2.74 -15.24
N MET A 35 11.61 -1.62 -14.59
CA MET A 35 11.34 -0.37 -15.28
C MET A 35 12.57 0.28 -15.86
N LEU A 36 13.66 0.32 -15.09
CA LEU A 36 14.93 0.84 -15.57
C LEU A 36 15.42 0.01 -16.76
N PHE A 37 15.29 -1.32 -16.69
CA PHE A 37 15.57 -2.20 -17.82
C PHE A 37 14.71 -1.84 -19.04
N GLY A 38 13.40 -1.71 -18.85
CA GLY A 38 12.47 -1.33 -19.92
C GLY A 38 12.76 0.02 -20.58
N LEU A 39 13.24 0.99 -19.81
CA LEU A 39 13.64 2.30 -20.32
C LEU A 39 14.86 2.20 -21.26
N LEU A 40 15.80 1.32 -20.91
CA LEU A 40 17.04 1.11 -21.66
C LEU A 40 16.86 0.28 -22.94
N PHE A 41 15.79 -0.53 -23.02
CA PHE A 41 15.57 -1.49 -24.10
C PHE A 41 14.18 -1.31 -24.76
N PRO A 42 14.10 -0.55 -25.88
CA PRO A 42 12.82 -0.23 -26.54
C PRO A 42 11.97 -1.43 -26.97
N PHE A 43 12.59 -2.56 -27.29
CA PHE A 43 11.87 -3.78 -27.65
C PHE A 43 11.03 -4.34 -26.48
N ALA A 44 11.36 -3.99 -25.23
CA ALA A 44 10.63 -4.42 -24.03
C ALA A 44 9.44 -3.50 -23.69
N TRP A 45 9.26 -2.37 -24.40
CA TRP A 45 8.22 -1.38 -24.10
C TRP A 45 6.78 -1.92 -24.04
N PRO A 46 6.34 -2.84 -24.92
CA PRO A 46 4.98 -3.39 -24.85
C PRO A 46 4.69 -4.08 -23.50
N VAL A 47 5.72 -4.63 -22.87
CA VAL A 47 5.62 -5.32 -21.58
C VAL A 47 5.78 -4.32 -20.42
N VAL A 48 6.62 -3.30 -20.61
CA VAL A 48 6.97 -2.33 -19.56
C VAL A 48 5.90 -1.26 -19.37
N LEU A 49 5.23 -0.82 -20.45
CA LEU A 49 4.22 0.24 -20.37
C LEU A 49 3.07 -0.09 -19.39
N PRO A 50 2.43 -1.28 -19.45
CA PRO A 50 1.45 -1.67 -18.43
C PRO A 50 2.03 -1.70 -17.01
N GLY A 51 3.29 -2.13 -16.87
CA GLY A 51 4.02 -2.10 -15.59
C GLY A 51 4.18 -0.68 -15.03
N ILE A 52 4.42 0.32 -15.90
CA ILE A 52 4.48 1.75 -15.53
C ILE A 52 3.15 2.23 -14.95
N PHE A 53 2.03 1.92 -15.61
CA PHE A 53 0.72 2.30 -15.10
C PHE A 53 0.43 1.67 -13.73
N LEU A 54 0.75 0.38 -13.57
CA LEU A 54 0.57 -0.33 -12.29
C LEU A 54 1.42 0.27 -11.18
N TRP A 55 2.68 0.60 -11.45
CA TRP A 55 3.57 1.24 -10.47
C TRP A 55 3.10 2.61 -10.03
N VAL A 56 2.62 3.45 -10.96
CA VAL A 56 2.00 4.73 -10.59
C VAL A 56 0.77 4.48 -9.71
N GLY A 57 0.01 3.43 -9.99
CA GLY A 57 -1.10 2.96 -9.13
C GLY A 57 -0.61 2.60 -7.72
N TYR A 58 0.43 1.78 -7.59
CA TYR A 58 1.01 1.40 -6.30
C TYR A 58 1.52 2.62 -5.52
N LEU A 59 2.22 3.54 -6.19
CA LEU A 59 2.75 4.75 -5.55
C LEU A 59 1.62 5.64 -5.01
N ARG A 60 0.53 5.76 -5.77
CA ARG A 60 -0.65 6.52 -5.33
C ARG A 60 -1.40 5.82 -4.20
N MET A 61 -1.49 4.49 -4.20
CA MET A 61 -2.05 3.73 -3.08
C MET A 61 -1.18 3.86 -1.82
N ALA A 62 0.15 3.78 -1.98
CA ALA A 62 1.11 3.93 -0.90
C ALA A 62 1.05 5.31 -0.21
N THR A 63 0.71 6.35 -0.98
CA THR A 63 0.57 7.74 -0.53
C THR A 63 -0.86 8.16 -0.18
N ASP A 64 -1.81 7.21 -0.13
CA ASP A 64 -3.23 7.46 0.21
C ASP A 64 -3.97 8.40 -0.76
N ARG A 65 -3.50 8.49 -2.01
CA ARG A 65 -4.09 9.40 -3.01
C ARG A 65 -5.09 8.70 -3.93
N LEU A 66 -5.62 7.54 -3.54
CA LEU A 66 -6.31 6.65 -4.46
C LEU A 66 -7.55 6.06 -3.80
N SER A 67 -8.70 6.17 -4.49
CA SER A 67 -9.97 5.69 -3.96
C SER A 67 -10.01 4.16 -3.90
N LEU A 68 -10.83 3.60 -3.00
CA LEU A 68 -10.96 2.16 -2.80
C LEU A 68 -11.32 1.42 -4.10
N ARG A 69 -12.18 2.01 -4.95
CA ARG A 69 -12.53 1.46 -6.27
C ARG A 69 -11.33 1.39 -7.22
N MET A 70 -10.52 2.44 -7.26
CA MET A 70 -9.32 2.48 -8.09
C MET A 70 -8.24 1.54 -7.55
N ALA A 71 -8.17 1.37 -6.22
CA ALA A 71 -7.24 0.44 -5.60
C ALA A 71 -7.59 -1.00 -5.98
N ASN A 72 -8.87 -1.37 -5.87
CA ASN A 72 -9.38 -2.67 -6.31
C ASN A 72 -9.05 -2.93 -7.79
N LEU A 73 -9.33 -1.97 -8.68
CA LEU A 73 -8.97 -2.08 -10.09
C LEU A 73 -7.47 -2.27 -10.30
N THR A 74 -6.63 -1.54 -9.56
CA THR A 74 -5.16 -1.66 -9.68
C THR A 74 -4.69 -3.06 -9.30
N TRP A 75 -5.21 -3.64 -8.22
CA TRP A 75 -4.87 -5.00 -7.80
C TRP A 75 -5.41 -6.08 -8.73
N MET A 76 -6.60 -5.92 -9.29
CA MET A 76 -7.11 -6.82 -10.34
C MET A 76 -6.20 -6.79 -11.59
N MET A 77 -5.83 -5.59 -12.03
CA MET A 77 -4.91 -5.42 -13.17
C MET A 77 -3.52 -6.00 -12.87
N THR A 78 -3.08 -5.93 -11.60
CA THR A 78 -1.83 -6.56 -11.14
C THR A 78 -1.87 -8.06 -11.37
N ILE A 79 -2.96 -8.73 -10.98
CA ILE A 79 -3.11 -10.18 -11.17
C ILE A 79 -3.07 -10.51 -12.67
N VAL A 80 -3.90 -9.84 -13.47
CA VAL A 80 -3.99 -10.10 -14.92
C VAL A 80 -2.63 -9.91 -15.59
N PHE A 81 -1.96 -8.80 -15.29
CA PHE A 81 -0.65 -8.50 -15.86
C PHE A 81 0.39 -9.56 -15.49
N ASN A 82 0.48 -9.95 -14.21
CA ASN A 82 1.46 -10.94 -13.76
C ASN A 82 1.16 -12.35 -14.31
N VAL A 83 -0.11 -12.72 -14.46
CA VAL A 83 -0.49 -13.99 -15.11
C VAL A 83 -0.05 -14.01 -16.58
N ILE A 84 -0.24 -12.90 -17.31
CA ILE A 84 0.26 -12.77 -18.68
C ILE A 84 1.79 -12.88 -18.71
N LEU A 85 2.50 -12.23 -17.78
CA LEU A 85 3.97 -12.32 -17.70
C LEU A 85 4.46 -13.73 -17.40
N ILE A 86 3.77 -14.49 -16.54
CA ILE A 86 4.10 -15.90 -16.29
C ILE A 86 3.96 -16.71 -17.58
N GLY A 87 2.84 -16.53 -18.29
CA GLY A 87 2.62 -17.20 -19.59
C GLY A 87 3.69 -16.86 -20.62
N LEU A 88 4.06 -15.59 -20.72
CA LEU A 88 5.15 -15.15 -21.62
C LEU A 88 6.51 -15.72 -21.19
N THR A 89 6.79 -15.76 -19.89
CA THR A 89 8.07 -16.29 -19.35
C THR A 89 8.25 -17.75 -19.76
N PHE A 90 7.24 -18.60 -19.53
CA PHE A 90 7.31 -20.00 -19.94
C PHE A 90 7.25 -20.20 -21.46
N GLY A 91 6.57 -19.31 -22.18
CA GLY A 91 6.48 -19.36 -23.64
C GLY A 91 7.73 -18.89 -24.39
N THR A 92 8.65 -18.17 -23.73
CA THR A 92 9.81 -17.53 -24.39
C THR A 92 11.17 -17.86 -23.78
N LEU A 93 11.26 -18.11 -22.48
CA LEU A 93 12.53 -18.27 -21.76
C LEU A 93 12.83 -19.72 -21.33
N GLU A 94 12.01 -20.68 -21.78
CA GLU A 94 12.10 -22.10 -21.38
C GLU A 94 12.23 -22.25 -19.84
N LEU A 95 12.83 -23.34 -19.33
CA LEU A 95 12.93 -23.57 -17.88
C LEU A 95 13.88 -22.61 -17.16
N ASP A 96 14.74 -21.87 -17.85
CA ASP A 96 15.73 -20.97 -17.23
C ASP A 96 15.10 -19.70 -16.65
N GLY A 97 13.88 -19.36 -17.08
CA GLY A 97 13.08 -18.24 -16.57
C GLY A 97 12.24 -18.53 -15.32
N TRP A 98 12.33 -19.73 -14.73
CA TRP A 98 11.41 -20.16 -13.65
C TRP A 98 11.38 -19.23 -12.43
N TRP A 99 12.51 -18.61 -12.09
CA TRP A 99 12.61 -17.69 -10.97
C TRP A 99 11.83 -16.40 -11.22
N ILE A 100 11.82 -15.90 -12.47
CA ILE A 100 11.00 -14.75 -12.88
C ILE A 100 9.52 -15.10 -12.67
N ALA A 101 9.09 -16.27 -13.16
CA ALA A 101 7.72 -16.75 -12.99
C ALA A 101 7.35 -16.91 -11.50
N ALA A 102 8.28 -17.35 -10.65
CA ALA A 102 8.07 -17.44 -9.20
C ALA A 102 7.87 -16.05 -8.56
N PHE A 103 8.65 -15.04 -8.94
CA PHE A 103 8.44 -13.67 -8.48
C PHE A 103 7.10 -13.10 -8.93
N GLN A 104 6.69 -13.35 -10.19
CA GLN A 104 5.37 -12.94 -10.65
C GLN A 104 4.23 -13.67 -9.92
N ALA A 105 4.41 -14.95 -9.60
CA ALA A 105 3.43 -15.71 -8.82
C ALA A 105 3.29 -15.16 -7.39
N LEU A 106 4.39 -14.72 -6.77
CA LEU A 106 4.35 -14.01 -5.48
C LEU A 106 3.59 -12.69 -5.59
N ALA A 107 3.80 -11.92 -6.66
CA ALA A 107 3.05 -10.68 -6.91
C ALA A 107 1.54 -10.93 -7.08
N VAL A 108 1.15 -12.02 -7.75
CA VAL A 108 -0.26 -12.47 -7.83
C VAL A 108 -0.80 -12.80 -6.45
N GLY A 109 -0.06 -13.56 -5.63
CA GLY A 109 -0.47 -13.90 -4.27
C GLY A 109 -0.67 -12.67 -3.38
N GLN A 110 0.27 -11.72 -3.44
CA GLN A 110 0.17 -10.44 -2.72
C GLN A 110 -1.05 -9.62 -3.17
N ALA A 111 -1.30 -9.55 -4.48
CA ALA A 111 -2.47 -8.86 -5.01
C ALA A 111 -3.79 -9.52 -4.56
N GLY A 112 -3.83 -10.85 -4.49
CA GLY A 112 -4.97 -11.59 -3.94
C GLY A 112 -5.25 -11.22 -2.48
N ILE A 113 -4.21 -11.18 -1.63
CA ILE A 113 -4.36 -10.76 -0.22
C ILE A 113 -4.84 -9.30 -0.13
N ALA A 114 -4.27 -8.41 -0.94
CA ALA A 114 -4.68 -7.01 -0.96
C ALA A 114 -6.15 -6.83 -1.36
N LEU A 115 -6.66 -7.62 -2.31
CA LEU A 115 -8.07 -7.61 -2.70
C LEU A 115 -8.99 -8.07 -1.58
N VAL A 116 -8.60 -9.08 -0.81
CA VAL A 116 -9.36 -9.53 0.38
C VAL A 116 -9.41 -8.40 1.41
N LEU A 117 -8.26 -7.79 1.74
CA LEU A 117 -8.22 -6.67 2.69
C LEU A 117 -9.07 -5.46 2.24
N LEU A 118 -9.10 -5.18 0.94
CA LEU A 118 -9.95 -4.11 0.40
C LEU A 118 -11.44 -4.45 0.46
N ARG A 119 -11.78 -5.73 0.29
CA ARG A 119 -13.16 -6.21 0.40
C ARG A 119 -13.64 -6.10 1.85
N ASP A 120 -12.84 -6.57 2.81
CA ASP A 120 -13.18 -6.50 4.24
C ASP A 120 -13.39 -5.04 4.66
N ALA A 121 -12.49 -4.14 4.25
CA ALA A 121 -12.64 -2.71 4.51
C ALA A 121 -13.89 -2.08 3.86
N ALA A 122 -14.31 -2.58 2.68
CA ALA A 122 -15.53 -2.10 2.03
C ALA A 122 -16.80 -2.60 2.74
N GLU A 123 -16.79 -3.85 3.23
CA GLU A 123 -17.89 -4.43 4.01
C GLU A 123 -18.05 -3.70 5.36
N ASP A 124 -16.95 -3.35 6.03
CA ASP A 124 -16.96 -2.56 7.27
C ASP A 124 -17.55 -1.14 7.06
N MET A 125 -17.25 -0.50 5.94
CA MET A 125 -17.82 0.83 5.60
C MET A 125 -19.31 0.76 5.21
N ALA A 126 -19.79 -0.40 4.76
CA ALA A 126 -21.18 -0.61 4.37
C ALA A 126 -22.07 -1.09 5.53
N ALA A 127 -21.49 -1.39 6.70
CA ALA A 127 -22.23 -1.86 7.87
C ALA A 127 -23.18 -0.77 8.41
N PRO A 128 -24.45 -1.11 8.74
CA PRO A 128 -25.48 -0.14 9.11
C PRO A 128 -25.21 0.62 10.44
N ASP A 129 -24.27 0.14 11.24
CA ASP A 129 -23.80 0.71 12.52
C ASP A 129 -22.42 1.42 12.39
N ALA A 130 -21.88 1.56 11.17
CA ALA A 130 -20.67 2.34 10.90
C ALA A 130 -20.68 3.79 11.47
N PRO A 131 -21.79 4.55 11.46
CA PRO A 131 -21.80 5.88 12.08
C PRO A 131 -21.71 5.83 13.62
N GLU A 132 -22.22 4.79 14.28
CA GLU A 132 -22.11 4.64 15.75
C GLU A 132 -20.70 4.22 16.17
N ARG A 133 -20.05 3.29 15.45
CA ARG A 133 -18.65 2.90 15.75
C ARG A 133 -17.64 4.01 15.46
N ALA A 134 -17.90 4.85 14.44
CA ALA A 134 -17.09 6.03 14.18
C ALA A 134 -17.21 7.06 15.32
N ALA A 135 -18.40 7.27 15.86
CA ALA A 135 -18.65 8.15 17.00
C ALA A 135 -18.03 7.62 18.31
N GLU A 136 -18.07 6.30 18.55
CA GLU A 136 -17.41 5.68 19.71
C GLU A 136 -15.88 5.73 19.61
N GLY A 137 -15.31 5.61 18.41
CA GLY A 137 -13.87 5.79 18.16
C GLY A 137 -13.40 7.23 18.34
N GLU A 138 -14.25 8.21 18.05
CA GLU A 138 -13.98 9.65 18.25
C GLU A 138 -14.06 10.04 19.74
N ALA A 139 -14.96 9.42 20.52
CA ALA A 139 -15.06 9.63 21.97
C ALA A 139 -13.89 9.03 22.78
N ILE A 140 -13.20 8.03 22.25
CA ILE A 140 -12.00 7.43 22.87
C ILE A 140 -10.71 8.10 22.34
N GLY A 141 -10.84 8.96 21.33
CA GLY A 141 -9.76 9.64 20.63
C GLY A 141 -9.60 11.12 21.01
N GLU A 142 -10.06 11.58 22.17
CA GLU A 142 -9.57 12.87 22.68
C GLU A 142 -8.05 12.76 22.84
N PRO A 143 -7.25 13.58 22.13
CA PRO A 143 -5.84 13.67 22.41
C PRO A 143 -5.73 14.26 23.82
N VAL A 144 -5.28 13.46 24.78
CA VAL A 144 -4.66 13.98 26.01
C VAL A 144 -3.33 14.62 25.59
N LEU A 145 -3.42 15.78 24.95
CA LEU A 145 -2.33 16.70 24.66
C LEU A 145 -2.55 18.04 25.39
N ASP A 146 -3.20 18.01 26.54
CA ASP A 146 -3.43 19.21 27.36
C ASP A 146 -2.63 19.21 28.68
N SER A 147 -1.47 18.55 28.73
CA SER A 147 -0.57 18.62 29.90
C SER A 147 0.92 18.79 29.59
N VAL A 148 1.30 19.14 28.35
CA VAL A 148 2.71 19.45 28.00
C VAL A 148 2.96 20.96 27.81
N GLU A 149 2.00 21.84 28.12
CA GLU A 149 2.19 23.30 28.05
C GLU A 149 2.14 24.04 29.41
N THR A 150 2.42 23.38 30.54
CA THR A 150 2.50 24.07 31.85
C THR A 150 3.79 23.85 32.62
N ASN A 151 4.93 23.70 31.93
CA ASN A 151 6.25 23.80 32.57
C ASN A 151 7.24 24.74 31.85
N VAL A 152 6.75 25.72 31.09
CA VAL A 152 7.59 26.79 30.52
C VAL A 152 7.78 27.99 31.47
N ASP A 153 7.14 28.00 32.65
CA ASP A 153 7.34 29.05 33.69
C ASP A 153 8.34 28.68 34.80
N ALA A 154 8.96 27.49 34.75
CA ALA A 154 10.06 27.16 35.65
C ALA A 154 11.40 27.49 34.97
N GLY A 155 11.83 28.75 35.10
CA GLY A 155 13.03 29.31 34.49
C GLY A 155 14.27 28.42 34.55
N LEU A 156 14.52 27.68 33.46
CA LEU A 156 15.76 26.96 33.22
C LEU A 156 16.46 27.54 31.98
N PRO A 157 17.77 27.85 32.07
CA PRO A 157 18.47 28.57 31.02
C PRO A 157 18.68 27.70 29.79
N VAL A 158 18.22 28.22 28.65
CA VAL A 158 18.55 27.72 27.31
C VAL A 158 20.05 27.94 27.09
N HIS A 159 20.85 26.89 27.21
CA HIS A 159 22.23 26.93 26.73
C HIS A 159 22.22 27.03 25.20
N ALA A 160 22.56 28.22 24.72
CA ALA A 160 22.90 28.50 23.35
C ALA A 160 24.05 27.58 22.90
N TRP A 161 23.79 26.74 21.90
CA TRP A 161 24.84 26.16 21.08
C TRP A 161 25.04 27.09 19.88
N THR A 162 26.10 27.89 19.96
CA THR A 162 26.72 28.55 18.82
C THR A 162 28.14 28.03 18.66
N ALA A 163 28.52 27.87 17.39
CA ALA A 163 29.80 27.42 16.80
C ALA A 163 29.92 25.92 16.53
#